data_AF-A0AAW9B8G9-F1
#
_entry.id   AF-A0AAW9B8G9-F1
#
_cell.length_a   1.000
_cell.length_b   1.000
_cell.length_c   1.000
_cell.angle_alpha   90.00
_cell.angle_beta   90.00
_cell.angle_gamma   90.00
#
_symmetry.space_group_name_H-M   'P 1'
#
loop_
_entity.id
_entity.type
_entity.pdbx_description
1 polymer ?
#
loop_
_entity_poly.entity_id
_entity_poly.type
_entity_poly.pdbx_seq_one_letter_code
_entity_poly.pdbx_strand_id
1 'polypeptide(L)' 'WAPSALEQIECLEQLRVLWYGEKIHVAVAKEAPAAGVDTPEDLEAVRAIVAKKA' A
#
# COMPACT_ATOMS: atom_id res chain seq x y z
N TRP A 1 5.01 10.26 18.73
CA TRP A 1 3.54 10.37 18.65
C TRP A 1 2.93 9.07 19.12
N ALA A 2 1.91 9.15 19.97
CA ALA A 2 1.13 7.96 20.33
C ALA A 2 0.14 7.63 19.20
N PRO A 3 -0.30 6.37 19.05
CA PRO A 3 -1.43 6.03 18.18
C PRO A 3 -2.65 6.89 18.52
N SER A 4 -3.34 7.40 17.50
CA SER A 4 -4.58 8.16 17.72
C SER A 4 -5.74 7.20 17.98
N ALA A 5 -6.81 7.70 18.60
CA ALA A 5 -8.03 6.88 18.77
C ALA A 5 -8.57 6.41 17.42
N LEU A 6 -8.48 7.27 16.39
CA LEU A 6 -8.97 6.96 15.05
C LEU A 6 -8.13 5.89 14.34
N GLU A 7 -6.80 5.88 14.54
CA GLU A 7 -5.94 4.80 14.05
C GLU A 7 -6.37 3.44 14.63
N GLN A 8 -6.71 3.37 15.91
CA GLN A 8 -7.10 2.11 16.55
C GLN A 8 -8.48 1.62 16.08
N ILE A 9 -9.42 2.55 15.84
CA ILE A 9 -10.77 2.22 15.37
C ILE A 9 -10.74 1.75 13.90
N GLU A 10 -9.98 2.44 13.05
CA GLU A 10 -9.95 2.19 11.60
C GLU A 10 -8.84 1.22 11.17
N CYS A 11 -7.91 0.89 12.07
CA CYS A 11 -6.69 0.15 11.77
C CYS A 11 -5.82 0.79 10.66
N LEU A 12 -5.79 2.13 10.62
CA LEU A 12 -5.07 2.91 9.60
C LEU A 12 -4.03 3.85 10.24
N GLU A 13 -2.75 3.48 10.16
CA GLU A 13 -1.64 4.24 10.78
C GLU A 13 -1.52 5.68 10.25
N GLN A 14 -1.82 5.91 8.97
CA GLN A 14 -1.73 7.24 8.35
C GLN A 14 -2.67 8.27 8.99
N LEU A 15 -3.72 7.83 9.70
CA LEU A 15 -4.61 8.73 10.42
C LEU A 15 -3.93 9.40 11.61
N ARG A 16 -2.84 8.82 12.14
CA ARG A 16 -2.03 9.45 13.20
C ARG A 16 -1.46 10.80 12.75
N VAL A 17 -0.99 10.87 11.51
CA VAL A 17 -0.42 12.10 10.92
C VAL A 17 -1.47 13.20 10.87
N LEU A 18 -2.65 12.88 10.31
CA LEU A 18 -3.76 13.82 10.18
C LEU A 18 -4.30 14.26 11.56
N TRP A 19 -4.32 13.36 12.54
CA TRP A 19 -4.78 13.63 13.90
C TRP A 19 -3.93 14.69 14.62
N TYR A 20 -2.61 14.67 14.43
CA TYR A 20 -1.70 15.66 15.02
C TYR A 20 -1.56 16.95 14.20
N GLY A 21 -2.39 17.14 13.18
CA GLY A 21 -2.46 18.38 12.39
C GLY A 21 -1.53 18.44 11.18
N GLU A 22 -0.74 17.39 10.95
CA GLU A 22 0.17 17.29 9.82
C GLU A 22 -0.58 16.95 8.51
N LYS A 23 0.09 17.10 7.36
CA LYS A 23 -0.50 16.91 6.03
C LYS A 23 0.17 15.77 5.26
N ILE A 24 -0.63 15.00 4.53
CA ILE A 24 -0.17 13.97 3.60
C ILE A 24 -0.48 14.44 2.18
N HIS A 25 0.56 14.57 1.35
CA HIS A 25 0.38 14.87 -0.07
C HIS A 25 -0.03 13.59 -0.82
N VAL A 26 -1.03 13.70 -1.71
CA VAL A 26 -1.50 12.60 -2.55
C VAL A 26 -1.56 13.09 -3.99
N ALA A 27 -1.01 12.30 -4.91
CA ALA A 27 -1.02 12.55 -6.34
C ALA A 27 -1.37 11.27 -7.11
N VAL A 28 -1.86 11.42 -8.34
CA VAL A 28 -2.19 10.30 -9.22
C VAL A 28 -0.90 9.66 -9.73
N ALA A 29 -0.82 8.33 -9.64
CA ALA A 29 0.30 7.58 -10.20
C ALA A 29 0.31 7.70 -11.73
N LYS A 30 1.50 7.89 -12.32
CA LYS A 30 1.65 7.99 -13.78
C LYS A 30 1.31 6.68 -14.51
N GLU A 31 1.53 5.57 -13.82
CA GLU A 31 1.20 4.22 -14.26
C GLU A 31 0.69 3.46 -13.04
N ALA A 32 -0.34 2.62 -13.22
CA ALA A 32 -0.85 1.78 -12.14
C ALA A 32 0.21 0.72 -11.80
N PRO A 33 0.62 0.57 -10.53
CA PRO A 33 1.51 -0.52 -10.15
C PRO A 33 0.82 -1.87 -10.37
N ALA A 34 1.61 -2.90 -10.65
CA ALA A 34 1.11 -4.27 -10.64
C ALA A 34 0.63 -4.65 -9.23
N ALA A 35 -0.28 -5.63 -9.16
CA ALA A 35 -0.70 -6.20 -7.89
C ALA A 35 0.51 -6.80 -7.14
N GLY A 36 0.41 -6.80 -5.80
CA GLY A 36 1.41 -7.43 -4.92
C GLY A 36 1.44 -8.96 -5.09
N VAL A 37 2.41 -9.59 -4.43
CA VAL A 37 2.51 -11.05 -4.33
C VAL A 37 2.29 -11.44 -2.88
N ASP A 38 1.09 -11.89 -2.56
CA ASP A 38 0.72 -12.29 -1.20
C ASP A 38 0.42 -13.80 -1.10
N THR A 39 0.08 -14.44 -2.23
CA THR A 39 -0.24 -15.87 -2.33
C THR A 39 0.74 -16.63 -3.25
N PRO A 40 0.83 -17.96 -3.13
CA PRO A 40 1.59 -18.79 -4.07
C PRO A 40 1.14 -18.59 -5.53
N GLU A 41 -0.16 -18.38 -5.76
CA GLU A 41 -0.74 -18.14 -7.08
C GLU A 41 -0.24 -16.83 -7.69
N ASP A 42 -0.14 -15.76 -6.89
CA ASP A 42 0.43 -14.48 -7.33
C ASP A 42 1.90 -14.64 -7.74
N LEU A 43 2.65 -15.47 -7.01
CA LEU A 43 4.05 -15.75 -7.32
C LEU A 43 4.20 -16.46 -8.67
N GLU A 44 3.36 -17.45 -8.94
CA GLU A 44 3.37 -18.15 -10.24
C GLU A 44 2.97 -17.21 -11.39
N ALA A 45 2.01 -16.31 -11.18
CA ALA A 45 1.65 -15.29 -12.16
C ALA A 45 2.84 -14.37 -12.49
N VAL A 46 3.57 -13.89 -11.48
CA VAL A 46 4.77 -13.07 -11.69
C VAL A 46 5.88 -13.87 -12.37
N ARG A 47 6.12 -15.12 -11.97
CA ARG A 47 7.10 -16.01 -12.63
C ARG A 47 6.83 -16.16 -14.12
N ALA A 48 5.58 -16.38 -14.51
CA ALA A 48 5.19 -16.50 -15.91
C ALA A 48 5.42 -15.19 -16.69
N ILE A 49 5.14 -14.02 -16.10
CA ILE A 49 5.40 -12.72 -16.72
C ILE A 49 6.90 -12.52 -16.93
N VAL A 50 7.73 -12.83 -15.92
CA VAL A 50 9.19 -12.68 -15.99
C VAL A 50 9.78 -13.63 -17.04
N ALA A 51 9.35 -14.90 -17.05
CA ALA A 51 9.83 -15.88 -18.01
C ALA A 51 9.46 -15.55 -19.47
N LYS A 52 8.31 -14.92 -19.72
CA LYS A 52 7.90 -14.44 -21.06
C LYS A 52 8.66 -13.19 -21.53
N LYS A 53 9.29 -12.46 -20.60
CA LYS A 53 10.08 -11.25 -20.88
C LYS A 53 11.56 -11.55 -21.11
N ALA A 54 12.01 -12.77 -20.82
CA ALA A 54 13.36 -13.26 -21.12
C ALA A 54 13.43 -13.81 -22.56
#